data_AF-A0A2P2KDY2-F1
#
_entry.id   AF-A0A2P2KDY2-F1
#
_cell.length_a   1.000
_cell.length_b   1.000
_cell.length_c   1.000
_cell.angle_alpha   90.00
_cell.angle_beta   90.00
_cell.angle_gamma   90.00
#
_symmetry.space_group_name_H-M   'P 1'
#
loop_
_entity.id
_entity.type
_entity.pdbx_description
1 polymer ?
#
loop_
_entity_poly.entity_id
_entity_poly.type
_entity_poly.pdbx_seq_one_letter_code
_entity_poly.pdbx_strand_id
1 'polypeptide(L)'
;MASEEGKLKANLKEKVFQTLKDFLTGVTKLEELGAIGSKFLSSFRQGLEFLRRPPINSKSELIAEILKANETKRLKSYVAAGCVTSHNSIQNTSKSFAHRSEYKHTWTS
;
A
#
# COMPACT_ATOMS: atom_id res chain seq x y z
N MET A 1 32.78 14.96 -49.44
CA MET A 1 33.20 14.22 -48.24
C MET A 1 32.40 14.74 -47.06
N ALA A 2 31.49 13.96 -46.49
CA ALA A 2 30.83 14.39 -45.24
C ALA A 2 31.93 14.60 -44.18
N SER A 3 31.98 15.79 -43.57
CA SER A 3 32.99 16.11 -42.54
C SER A 3 32.90 15.07 -41.42
N GLU A 4 34.04 14.49 -41.02
CA GLU A 4 34.18 13.56 -39.89
C GLU A 4 33.47 14.08 -38.62
N GLU A 5 33.48 15.41 -38.42
CA GLU A 5 32.76 16.06 -37.32
C GLU A 5 31.24 15.88 -37.39
N GLY A 6 30.64 15.91 -38.59
CA GLY A 6 29.21 15.69 -38.78
C GLY A 6 28.79 14.27 -38.42
N LYS A 7 29.68 13.30 -38.67
CA LYS A 7 29.47 11.88 -38.36
C LYS A 7 29.58 11.62 -36.86
N LEU A 8 30.56 12.22 -36.19
CA LEU A 8 30.71 12.18 -34.74
C LEU A 8 29.52 12.81 -34.02
N LYS A 9 29.05 13.97 -34.49
CA LYS A 9 27.90 14.67 -33.91
C LYS A 9 26.60 13.88 -34.07
N ALA A 10 26.41 13.20 -35.20
CA ALA A 10 25.28 12.29 -35.41
C ALA A 10 25.33 11.07 -34.46
N ASN A 11 26.49 10.42 -34.32
CA ASN A 11 26.67 9.29 -33.40
C ASN A 11 26.42 9.68 -31.94
N LEU A 12 26.91 10.86 -31.53
CA LEU A 12 26.70 11.38 -30.18
C LEU A 12 25.22 11.68 -29.92
N LYS A 13 24.51 12.26 -30.89
CA LYS A 13 23.06 12.49 -30.81
C LYS A 13 22.28 11.18 -30.68
N GLU A 14 22.67 10.15 -31.43
CA GLU A 14 22.05 8.82 -31.37
C GLU A 14 22.27 8.17 -30.00
N LYS A 15 23.49 8.21 -29.45
CA LYS A 15 23.78 7.72 -28.09
C LYS A 15 22.95 8.44 -27.03
N VAL A 16 22.90 9.77 -27.07
CA VAL A 16 22.09 10.57 -26.13
C VAL A 16 20.61 10.20 -26.24
N PHE A 17 20.10 10.06 -27.46
CA PHE A 17 18.71 9.67 -27.68
C PHE A 17 18.42 8.27 -27.13
N GLN A 18 19.31 7.31 -27.34
CA GLN A 18 19.17 5.96 -26.82
C GLN A 18 19.19 5.93 -25.28
N THR A 19 20.11 6.67 -24.65
CA THR A 19 20.15 6.79 -23.19
C THR A 19 18.86 7.39 -22.61
N LEU A 20 18.35 8.45 -23.24
CA LEU A 20 17.08 9.06 -22.83
C LEU A 20 15.91 8.07 -22.97
N LYS A 21 15.88 7.31 -24.07
CA LYS A 21 14.85 6.31 -24.32
C LYS A 21 14.88 5.18 -23.28
N ASP A 22 16.06 4.68 -22.96
CA ASP A 22 16.23 3.63 -21.95
C ASP A 22 15.83 4.12 -20.56
N PHE A 23 16.18 5.37 -20.23
CA PHE A 23 15.75 6.03 -19.00
C PHE A 23 14.22 6.13 -18.90
N LEU A 24 13.56 6.67 -19.93
CA LEU A 24 12.09 6.81 -19.95
C LEU A 24 11.38 5.45 -19.90
N THR A 25 11.96 4.44 -20.54
CA THR A 25 11.48 3.05 -20.44
C THR A 25 11.57 2.54 -19.00
N GLY A 26 12.68 2.84 -18.30
CA GLY A 26 12.85 2.53 -16.89
C GLY A 26 11.81 3.22 -16.00
N VAL A 27 11.57 4.52 -16.22
CA VAL A 27 10.54 5.29 -15.49
C VAL A 27 9.16 4.67 -15.69
N THR A 28 8.80 4.33 -16.93
CA THR A 28 7.49 3.71 -17.24
C THR A 28 7.30 2.39 -16.48
N LYS A 29 8.32 1.52 -16.44
CA LYS A 29 8.26 0.25 -15.69
C LYS A 29 8.09 0.47 -14.19
N LEU A 30 8.71 1.50 -13.63
CA LEU A 30 8.57 1.83 -12.21
C LEU A 30 7.15 2.33 -11.89
N GLU A 31 6.57 3.17 -12.76
CA GLU A 31 5.19 3.63 -12.62
C GLU A 31 4.19 2.47 -12.69
N GLU A 32 4.35 1.57 -13.66
CA GLU A 32 3.55 0.36 -13.78
C GLU A 32 3.64 -0.51 -12.53
N LEU A 33 4.85 -0.73 -12.00
CA LEU A 33 5.07 -1.51 -10.79
C LEU A 33 4.40 -0.85 -9.57
N GLY A 34 4.48 0.49 -9.46
CA GLY A 34 3.79 1.24 -8.41
C GLY A 34 2.27 1.09 -8.48
N ALA A 35 1.69 1.13 -9.69
CA ALA A 35 0.26 0.93 -9.91
C ALA A 35 -0.18 -0.49 -9.54
N ILE A 36 0.56 -1.51 -10.00
CA ILE A 36 0.29 -2.92 -9.69
C ILE A 36 0.42 -3.17 -8.19
N GLY A 37 1.49 -2.68 -7.57
CA GLY A 37 1.74 -2.82 -6.13
C GLY A 37 0.61 -2.17 -5.30
N SER A 38 0.17 -0.97 -5.68
CA SER A 38 -0.95 -0.31 -5.00
C SER A 38 -2.25 -1.10 -5.14
N LYS A 39 -2.53 -1.68 -6.31
CA LYS A 39 -3.71 -2.51 -6.54
C LYS A 39 -3.66 -3.77 -5.69
N PHE A 40 -2.51 -4.46 -5.69
CA PHE A 40 -2.28 -5.66 -4.89
C PHE A 40 -2.51 -5.40 -3.40
N LEU A 41 -1.90 -4.34 -2.84
CA LEU A 41 -2.05 -4.01 -1.43
C LEU A 41 -3.50 -3.66 -1.07
N SER A 42 -4.22 -2.97 -1.95
CA SER A 42 -5.64 -2.67 -1.74
C SER A 42 -6.49 -3.94 -1.70
N SER A 43 -6.27 -4.86 -2.66
CA SER A 43 -6.97 -6.15 -2.70
C SER A 43 -6.61 -7.04 -1.51
N PHE A 44 -5.34 -7.05 -1.10
CA PHE A 44 -4.88 -7.79 0.06
C PHE A 44 -5.55 -7.27 1.34
N ARG A 45 -5.64 -5.94 1.51
CA ARG A 45 -6.38 -5.33 2.62
C ARG A 45 -7.84 -5.75 2.63
N GLN A 46 -8.50 -5.74 1.48
CA GLN A 46 -9.88 -6.21 1.36
C GLN A 46 -10.01 -7.70 1.71
N GLY A 47 -9.04 -8.52 1.28
CA GLY A 47 -8.92 -9.94 1.67
C GLY A 47 -8.84 -10.14 3.18
N LEU A 48 -8.02 -9.33 3.86
CA LEU A 48 -7.89 -9.36 5.32
C LEU A 48 -9.19 -8.97 6.04
N GLU A 49 -10.00 -8.07 5.48
CA GLU A 49 -11.30 -7.73 6.04
C GLU A 49 -12.27 -8.92 6.03
N PHE A 50 -12.17 -9.86 5.08
CA PHE A 50 -12.96 -11.09 5.11
C PHE A 50 -12.54 -12.05 6.23
N LEU A 51 -11.26 -12.06 6.57
CA LEU A 51 -10.74 -12.82 7.71
C LEU A 51 -10.98 -12.10 9.04
N ARG A 52 -11.34 -10.81 9.00
CA ARG A 52 -11.59 -10.02 10.19
C ARG A 52 -12.86 -10.51 10.86
N ARG A 53 -12.73 -10.82 12.15
CA ARG A 53 -13.86 -11.24 12.96
C ARG A 53 -14.74 -10.03 13.28
N PRO A 54 -16.08 -10.18 13.27
CA PRO A 54 -16.95 -9.15 13.73
C PRO A 54 -16.67 -8.84 15.21
N PRO A 55 -16.74 -7.57 15.62
CA PRO A 55 -16.56 -7.20 17.02
C PRO A 55 -17.63 -7.89 17.88
N ILE A 56 -17.21 -8.42 19.03
CA ILE A 56 -18.14 -9.00 19.99
C ILE A 56 -19.02 -7.87 20.54
N ASN A 57 -20.34 -8.06 20.51
CA ASN A 57 -21.29 -7.10 21.06
C ASN A 57 -21.23 -7.12 22.59
N SER A 58 -20.28 -6.36 23.14
CA SER A 58 -20.06 -6.21 24.58
C SER A 58 -21.19 -5.45 25.30
N LYS A 59 -22.16 -4.88 24.58
CA LYS A 59 -23.33 -4.22 25.15
C LYS A 59 -24.48 -5.19 25.47
N SER A 60 -24.39 -6.43 25.00
CA SER A 60 -25.36 -7.46 25.37
C SER A 60 -25.04 -8.00 26.76
N GLU A 61 -26.01 -7.89 27.66
CA GLU A 61 -25.90 -8.38 29.04
C GLU A 61 -25.63 -9.89 29.07
N LEU A 62 -26.35 -10.67 28.25
CA LEU A 62 -26.12 -12.10 28.07
C LEU A 62 -24.69 -12.43 27.65
N ILE A 63 -24.13 -11.71 26.67
CA ILE A 63 -22.76 -11.94 26.20
C ILE A 63 -21.75 -11.57 27.29
N ALA A 64 -22.00 -10.49 28.02
CA ALA A 64 -21.15 -10.07 29.13
C ALA A 64 -21.12 -11.12 30.26
N GLU A 65 -22.29 -11.68 30.62
CA GLU A 65 -22.38 -12.75 31.62
C GLU A 65 -21.67 -14.03 31.18
N ILE A 66 -21.83 -14.45 29.90
CA ILE A 66 -21.12 -15.61 29.36
C ILE A 66 -19.60 -15.42 29.41
N LEU A 67 -19.10 -14.23 29.03
CA LEU A 67 -17.67 -13.92 29.09
C LEU A 67 -17.14 -13.93 30.52
N LYS A 68 -17.91 -13.38 31.47
CA LYS A 68 -17.57 -13.34 32.89
C LYS A 68 -17.58 -14.73 33.52
N ALA A 69 -18.56 -15.57 33.18
CA ALA A 69 -18.64 -16.95 33.66
C ALA A 69 -17.49 -17.84 33.17
N ASN A 70 -16.91 -17.52 32.00
CA ASN A 70 -15.84 -18.30 31.36
C ASN A 70 -14.49 -17.55 31.34
N GLU A 71 -14.30 -16.59 32.25
CA GLU A 71 -13.22 -15.62 32.22
C GLU A 71 -11.85 -16.26 32.51
N THR A 72 -11.21 -16.80 31.48
CA THR A 72 -9.83 -17.31 31.54
C THR A 72 -8.84 -16.31 30.93
N LYS A 73 -7.57 -16.33 31.39
CA LYS A 73 -6.49 -15.54 30.75
C LYS A 73 -6.44 -15.78 29.24
N ARG A 74 -6.62 -17.04 28.80
CA ARG A 74 -6.65 -17.42 27.38
C ARG A 74 -7.81 -16.76 26.63
N LEU A 75 -9.02 -16.75 27.21
CA LEU A 75 -10.19 -16.13 26.60
C LEU A 75 -10.02 -14.61 26.48
N LYS A 76 -9.48 -13.95 27.52
CA LYS A 76 -9.18 -12.51 27.47
C LYS A 76 -8.20 -12.18 26.33
N SER A 77 -7.10 -12.92 26.23
CA SER A 77 -6.12 -12.74 25.15
C SER A 77 -6.72 -13.02 23.77
N TYR A 78 -7.59 -14.04 23.67
CA TYR A 78 -8.27 -14.38 22.43
C TYR A 78 -9.26 -13.31 21.96
N VAL A 79 -10.05 -12.75 22.90
CA VAL A 79 -10.97 -11.65 22.63
C VAL A 79 -10.20 -10.40 22.21
N ALA A 80 -9.12 -10.06 22.92
CA ALA A 80 -8.28 -8.90 22.62
C ALA A 80 -7.55 -9.02 21.26
N ALA A 81 -7.09 -10.22 20.89
CA ALA A 81 -6.40 -10.46 19.62
C ALA A 81 -7.36 -10.54 18.42
N GLY A 82 -8.60 -11.03 18.63
CA GLY A 82 -9.59 -11.21 17.58
C GLY A 82 -10.50 -10.01 17.33
N CYS A 83 -10.71 -9.15 18.34
CA CYS A 83 -11.45 -7.90 18.19
C CYS A 83 -10.48 -6.74 18.00
N VAL A 84 -10.24 -6.36 16.75
CA VAL A 84 -9.72 -5.03 16.46
C VAL A 84 -10.78 -4.05 16.95
N THR A 85 -10.51 -3.33 18.05
CA THR A 85 -11.33 -2.16 18.41
C THR A 85 -11.44 -1.29 17.16
N SER A 86 -12.65 -0.85 16.80
CA SER A 86 -12.90 -0.06 15.58
C SER A 86 -11.92 1.12 15.44
N HIS A 87 -11.38 1.59 16.55
CA HIS A 87 -10.33 2.60 16.64
C HIS A 87 -8.99 2.19 15.99
N ASN A 88 -8.53 0.95 16.17
CA ASN A 88 -7.26 0.46 15.61
C ASN A 88 -7.32 0.29 14.08
N SER A 89 -8.46 -0.13 13.52
CA SER A 89 -8.61 -0.22 12.05
C SER A 89 -8.62 1.17 11.42
N ILE A 90 -9.26 2.15 12.06
CA ILE A 90 -9.31 3.54 11.59
C ILE A 90 -7.92 4.20 11.67
N GLN A 91 -7.18 4.03 12.77
CA GLN A 91 -5.82 4.58 12.88
C GLN A 91 -4.81 3.95 11.93
N ASN A 92 -4.93 2.65 11.65
CA ASN A 92 -4.00 1.99 10.72
C ASN A 92 -4.31 2.35 9.25
N THR A 93 -5.59 2.50 8.91
CA THR A 93 -6.00 2.94 7.57
C THR A 93 -5.68 4.41 7.31
N SER A 94 -5.88 5.31 8.28
CA SER A 94 -5.54 6.73 8.12
C SER A 94 -4.04 6.95 7.91
N LYS A 95 -3.17 6.18 8.57
CA LYS A 95 -1.71 6.21 8.35
C LYS A 95 -1.32 5.80 6.92
N SER A 96 -1.96 4.78 6.35
CA SER A 96 -1.70 4.37 4.95
C SER A 96 -2.23 5.39 3.92
N PHE A 97 -3.34 6.08 4.21
CA PHE A 97 -3.86 7.13 3.32
C PHE A 97 -3.06 8.43 3.39
N ALA A 98 -2.59 8.83 4.58
CA ALA A 98 -1.73 10.01 4.75
C ALA A 98 -0.45 9.91 3.92
N HIS A 99 0.21 8.74 3.97
CA HIS A 99 1.42 8.49 3.18
C HIS A 99 1.17 8.59 1.67
N ARG A 100 -0.04 8.24 1.20
CA ARG A 100 -0.45 8.36 -0.22
C ARG A 100 -0.75 9.80 -0.65
N SER A 101 -1.17 10.67 0.28
CA SER A 101 -1.44 12.08 -0.01
C SER A 101 -0.16 12.91 -0.17
N GLU A 102 0.87 12.62 0.63
CA GLU A 102 2.18 13.28 0.53
C GLU A 102 2.84 13.05 -0.84
N TYR A 103 2.81 11.82 -1.37
CA TYR A 103 3.38 11.53 -2.69
C TYR A 103 2.59 12.10 -3.87
N LYS A 104 1.30 12.44 -3.72
CA LYS A 104 0.54 13.07 -4.80
C LYS A 104 0.88 14.56 -4.96
N HIS A 105 1.25 15.24 -3.88
CA HIS A 105 1.62 16.65 -3.91
C HIS A 105 3.03 16.90 -4.46
N THR A 106 3.93 15.92 -4.42
CA THR A 106 5.32 16.09 -4.89
C THR A 106 5.52 15.94 -6.40
N TRP A 107 4.51 15.47 -7.14
CA TRP A 107 4.61 15.25 -8.61
C TRP A 107 3.72 16.19 -9.44
N THR A 108 3.00 17.12 -8.80
CA THR A 108 2.05 18.03 -9.47
C THR A 108 2.42 19.51 -9.34
N SER A 109 3.67 19.84 -8.99
CA SER A 109 4.16 21.22 -8.90
C SER A 109 5.34 21.50 -9.82
#